data_AF-Q5AVT5-F1
#
_entry.id   AF-Q5AVT5-F1
#
_cell.length_a   1.000
_cell.length_b   1.000
_cell.length_c   1.000
_cell.angle_alpha   90.00
_cell.angle_beta   90.00
_cell.angle_gamma   90.00
#
_symmetry.space_group_name_H-M   'P 1'
#
loop_
_entity.id
_entity.type
_entity.pdbx_description
1 polymer ?
#
loop_
_entity_poly.entity_id
_entity_poly.type
_entity_poly.pdbx_seq_one_letter_code
_entity_poly.pdbx_strand_id
1 'polypeptide(L)'
;MSSPEFSTIADLKRAVECGQRITPEDVSVIGQIERELSGEAGPMQETAQTLATRQMNFDAKLDELAVKPQSHLTMEDAQEIEEMETLAFNKPPGASSIAAQVRSIAERNEALGLPPVSADAEAAFVTKGDAREAQHAEATIYGGQNPRGGMAAQMQSAADKLEHARRWI
;
A
#
# COMPACT_ATOMS: atom_id res chain seq x y z
N MET A 1 -27.99 28.02 14.34
CA MET A 1 -27.90 26.67 14.94
C MET A 1 -27.78 25.71 13.77
N SER A 2 -26.56 25.23 13.48
CA SER A 2 -26.40 24.16 12.50
C SER A 2 -26.93 22.89 13.14
N SER A 3 -27.94 22.28 12.53
CA SER A 3 -28.37 20.93 12.89
C SER A 3 -27.18 19.98 12.74
N PRO A 4 -27.04 18.95 13.59
CA PRO A 4 -26.07 17.89 13.33
C PRO A 4 -26.39 17.27 11.96
N GLU A 5 -25.39 17.12 11.09
CA GLU A 5 -25.56 16.45 9.79
C GLU A 5 -26.05 15.00 9.96
N PHE A 6 -25.90 14.44 11.15
CA PHE A 6 -26.34 13.10 11.51
C PHE A 6 -27.42 13.16 12.60
N SER A 7 -28.67 12.87 12.23
CA SER A 7 -29.79 12.84 13.18
C SER A 7 -29.93 11.50 13.90
N THR A 8 -29.38 10.41 13.34
CA THR A 8 -29.44 9.05 13.91
C THR A 8 -28.19 8.23 13.55
N ILE A 9 -27.98 7.11 14.24
CA ILE A 9 -26.92 6.12 13.89
C ILE A 9 -27.11 5.59 12.46
N ALA A 10 -28.36 5.43 12.01
CA ALA A 10 -28.65 4.98 10.65
C ALA A 10 -28.26 6.03 9.61
N ASP A 11 -28.52 7.31 9.87
CA ASP A 11 -28.05 8.41 9.01
C ASP A 11 -26.53 8.48 8.96
N LEU A 12 -25.87 8.32 10.11
CA LEU A 12 -24.41 8.28 10.21
C LEU A 12 -23.82 7.15 9.33
N LYS A 13 -24.33 5.93 9.46
CA LYS A 13 -23.88 4.79 8.65
C LYS A 13 -24.13 5.02 7.16
N ARG A 14 -25.33 5.49 6.81
CA ARG A 14 -25.69 5.77 5.42
C ARG A 14 -24.81 6.86 4.81
N ALA A 15 -24.50 7.92 5.54
CA ALA A 15 -23.60 8.96 5.07
C ALA A 15 -22.20 8.41 4.80
N VAL A 16 -21.69 7.56 5.70
CA VAL A 16 -20.43 6.85 5.50
C VAL A 16 -20.47 5.93 4.27
N GLU A 17 -21.56 5.18 4.06
CA GLU A 17 -21.75 4.36 2.86
C GLU A 17 -21.77 5.20 1.56
N CYS A 18 -22.28 6.43 1.62
CA CYS A 18 -22.22 7.39 0.52
C CYS A 18 -20.82 7.98 0.30
N GLY A 19 -19.84 7.64 1.13
CA GLY A 19 -18.46 8.12 1.04
C GLY A 19 -18.16 9.34 1.91
N GLN A 20 -19.08 9.75 2.79
CA GLN A 20 -18.84 10.86 3.71
C GLN A 20 -17.78 10.47 4.75
N ARG A 21 -16.84 11.39 4.97
CA ARG A 21 -15.79 11.24 5.98
C ARG A 21 -16.30 11.74 7.32
N ILE A 22 -16.03 10.97 8.37
CA ILE A 22 -16.34 11.34 9.76
C ILE A 22 -15.08 11.95 10.35
N THR A 23 -15.15 13.23 10.69
CA THR A 23 -14.04 13.96 11.29
C THR A 23 -14.06 13.81 12.82
N PRO A 24 -12.93 14.03 13.51
CA PRO A 24 -12.93 14.11 14.98
C PRO A 24 -13.85 15.22 15.52
N GLU A 25 -14.12 16.26 14.73
CA GLU A 25 -15.07 17.32 15.06
C GLU A 25 -16.50 16.78 15.08
N ASP A 26 -16.89 15.99 14.06
CA ASP A 26 -18.21 15.33 14.01
C ASP A 26 -18.46 14.45 15.24
N VAL A 27 -17.45 13.66 15.63
CA VAL A 27 -17.52 12.80 16.84
C VAL A 27 -17.72 13.64 18.10
N SER A 28 -17.01 14.77 18.20
CA SER A 28 -17.11 15.67 19.35
C SER A 28 -18.48 16.35 19.43
N VAL A 29 -19.02 16.80 18.29
CA VAL A 29 -20.36 17.40 18.19
C VAL A 29 -21.44 16.38 18.56
N ILE A 30 -21.37 15.16 18.02
CA ILE A 30 -22.31 14.08 18.35
C ILE A 30 -22.26 13.78 19.85
N GLY A 31 -21.06 13.64 20.43
CA GLY A 31 -20.89 13.37 21.86
C GLY A 31 -21.41 14.50 22.74
N GLN A 32 -21.26 15.75 22.31
CA GLN A 32 -21.82 16.90 23.02
C GLN A 32 -23.35 16.85 23.02
N ILE A 33 -23.96 16.59 21.86
CA ILE A 33 -25.42 16.48 21.72
C ILE A 33 -25.97 15.34 22.56
N GLU A 34 -25.34 14.16 22.54
CA GLU A 34 -25.76 13.02 23.38
C GLU A 34 -25.67 13.35 24.87
N ARG A 35 -24.62 14.07 25.29
CA ARG A 35 -24.47 14.53 26.68
C ARG A 35 -25.52 15.55 27.07
N GLU A 36 -25.90 16.46 26.17
CA GLU A 36 -26.99 17.41 26.42
C GLU A 36 -28.35 16.70 26.54
N LEU A 37 -28.53 15.56 25.84
CA LEU A 37 -29.79 14.81 25.85
C LEU A 37 -29.91 13.81 27.00
N SER A 38 -28.82 13.09 27.30
CA SER A 38 -28.80 11.94 28.21
C SER A 38 -27.89 12.15 29.44
N GLY A 39 -27.12 13.23 29.50
CA GLY A 39 -26.14 13.50 30.57
C GLY A 39 -24.80 12.78 30.41
N GLU A 40 -24.68 11.86 29.45
CA GLU A 40 -23.49 11.05 29.19
C GLU A 40 -23.26 10.85 27.68
N ALA A 41 -22.04 10.43 27.32
CA ALA A 41 -21.74 10.02 25.95
C ALA A 41 -22.53 8.76 25.62
N GLY A 42 -23.08 8.66 24.41
CA GLY A 42 -23.98 7.59 24.03
C GLY A 42 -23.45 6.72 22.89
N PRO A 43 -24.28 5.77 22.43
CA PRO A 43 -23.90 4.80 21.40
C PRO A 43 -23.64 5.45 20.03
N MET A 44 -24.16 6.65 19.78
CA MET A 44 -23.94 7.34 18.50
C MET A 44 -22.52 7.89 18.42
N GLN A 45 -22.01 8.51 19.51
CA GLN A 45 -20.62 8.95 19.58
C GLN A 45 -19.66 7.76 19.44
N GLU A 46 -19.91 6.64 20.12
CA GLU A 46 -19.08 5.44 20.02
C GLU A 46 -19.03 4.89 18.58
N THR A 47 -20.18 4.87 17.91
CA THR A 47 -20.27 4.45 16.51
C THR A 47 -19.50 5.41 15.60
N ALA A 48 -19.67 6.72 15.78
CA ALA A 48 -18.96 7.73 15.01
C ALA A 48 -17.43 7.64 15.22
N GLN A 49 -16.99 7.45 16.46
CA GLN A 49 -15.58 7.27 16.80
C GLN A 49 -14.99 6.02 16.15
N THR A 50 -15.73 4.91 16.18
CA THR A 50 -15.33 3.66 15.54
C THR A 50 -15.19 3.83 14.02
N LEU A 51 -16.16 4.49 13.38
CA LEU A 51 -16.13 4.76 11.93
C LEU A 51 -14.99 5.70 11.55
N ALA A 52 -14.79 6.79 12.31
CA ALA A 52 -13.70 7.74 12.10
C ALA A 52 -12.33 7.04 12.20
N THR A 53 -12.13 6.19 13.20
CA THR A 53 -10.90 5.41 13.36
C THR A 53 -10.66 4.48 12.17
N ARG A 54 -11.70 3.80 11.68
CA ARG A 54 -11.58 2.90 10.51
C ARG A 54 -11.23 3.66 9.24
N GLN A 55 -11.86 4.82 9.02
CA GLN A 55 -11.56 5.68 7.88
C GLN A 55 -10.12 6.22 7.94
N MET A 56 -9.66 6.62 9.12
CA MET A 56 -8.28 7.05 9.33
C MET A 56 -7.27 5.93 9.06
N ASN A 57 -7.53 4.71 9.53
CA ASN A 57 -6.67 3.55 9.26
C ASN A 57 -6.63 3.22 7.76
N PHE A 58 -7.75 3.34 7.06
CA PHE A 58 -7.81 3.17 5.62
C PHE A 58 -6.94 4.21 4.90
N ASP A 59 -7.05 5.50 5.26
CA ASP A 59 -6.20 6.54 4.68
C ASP A 59 -4.71 6.32 4.97
N ALA A 60 -4.37 5.86 6.18
CA ALA A 60 -2.99 5.54 6.53
C ALA A 60 -2.41 4.44 5.63
N LYS A 61 -3.18 3.35 5.38
CA LYS A 61 -2.72 2.31 4.45
C LYS A 61 -2.62 2.83 3.02
N LEU A 62 -3.51 3.73 2.60
CA LEU A 62 -3.40 4.35 1.28
C LEU A 62 -2.11 5.17 1.13
N ASP A 63 -1.69 5.88 2.17
CA ASP A 63 -0.41 6.60 2.19
C ASP A 63 0.78 5.63 2.10
N GLU A 64 0.73 4.51 2.83
CA GLU A 64 1.72 3.44 2.73
C GLU A 64 1.80 2.81 1.33
N LEU A 65 0.67 2.66 0.64
CA LEU A 65 0.66 2.17 -0.75
C LEU A 65 1.07 3.25 -1.75
N ALA A 66 0.80 4.52 -1.48
CA ALA A 66 1.14 5.62 -2.38
C ALA A 66 2.66 5.79 -2.54
N VAL A 67 3.45 5.44 -1.51
CA VAL A 67 4.91 5.43 -1.59
C VAL A 67 5.47 4.20 -2.32
N LYS A 68 4.68 3.12 -2.48
CA LYS A 68 5.10 1.94 -3.22
C LYS A 68 4.99 2.19 -4.72
N PRO A 69 6.00 1.80 -5.52
CA PRO A 69 5.87 1.84 -6.97
C PRO A 69 4.78 0.85 -7.42
N GLN A 70 4.05 1.20 -8.48
CA GLN A 70 2.93 0.38 -8.98
C GLN A 70 3.32 -1.08 -9.27
N SER A 71 4.57 -1.31 -9.71
CA SER A 71 5.11 -2.66 -9.96
C SER A 71 5.26 -3.52 -8.71
N HIS A 72 5.21 -2.94 -7.50
CA HIS A 72 5.34 -3.65 -6.23
C HIS A 72 4.00 -3.84 -5.52
N LEU A 73 2.90 -3.37 -6.09
CA LEU A 73 1.57 -3.65 -5.56
C LEU A 73 1.25 -5.12 -5.75
N THR A 74 0.94 -5.82 -4.65
CA THR A 74 0.64 -7.26 -4.64
C THR A 74 -0.85 -7.54 -4.44
N MET A 75 -1.26 -8.79 -4.65
CA MET A 75 -2.63 -9.23 -4.34
C MET A 75 -2.93 -9.16 -2.85
N GLU A 76 -1.92 -9.33 -1.99
CA GLU A 76 -2.04 -9.15 -0.54
C GLU A 76 -2.36 -7.68 -0.20
N ASP A 77 -1.64 -6.73 -0.80
CA ASP A 77 -1.94 -5.29 -0.64
C ASP A 77 -3.37 -4.97 -1.08
N ALA A 78 -3.83 -5.58 -2.18
CA ALA A 78 -5.19 -5.40 -2.68
C ALA A 78 -6.25 -5.94 -1.71
N GLN A 79 -6.00 -7.12 -1.12
CA GLN A 79 -6.89 -7.74 -0.15
C GLN A 79 -6.99 -6.92 1.14
N GLU A 80 -5.85 -6.45 1.67
CA GLU A 80 -5.83 -5.61 2.87
C GLU A 80 -6.64 -4.30 2.66
N ILE A 81 -6.50 -3.67 1.49
CA ILE A 81 -7.25 -2.47 1.13
C ILE A 81 -8.75 -2.76 0.99
N GLU A 82 -9.13 -3.89 0.41
CA GLU A 82 -10.53 -4.32 0.31
C GLU A 82 -11.19 -4.48 1.68
N GLU A 83 -10.50 -5.13 2.62
CA GLU A 83 -11.01 -5.31 3.99
C GLU A 83 -11.14 -3.97 4.71
N MET A 84 -10.13 -3.11 4.59
CA MET A 84 -10.18 -1.79 5.24
C MET A 84 -11.19 -0.84 4.59
N GLU A 85 -11.36 -0.85 3.27
CA GLU A 85 -12.37 -0.04 2.58
C GLU A 85 -13.78 -0.48 3.02
N THR A 86 -14.00 -1.79 3.14
CA THR A 86 -15.28 -2.34 3.62
C THR A 86 -15.59 -1.87 5.04
N LEU A 87 -14.60 -1.89 5.93
CA LEU A 87 -14.76 -1.44 7.30
C LEU A 87 -14.94 0.08 7.42
N ALA A 88 -14.24 0.85 6.59
CA ALA A 88 -14.25 2.31 6.57
C ALA A 88 -15.57 2.89 6.02
N PHE A 89 -16.16 2.25 5.01
CA PHE A 89 -17.38 2.74 4.34
C PHE A 89 -18.62 1.88 4.59
N ASN A 90 -18.52 0.83 5.41
CA ASN A 90 -19.62 -0.09 5.73
C ASN A 90 -20.31 -0.73 4.50
N LYS A 91 -19.62 -0.78 3.36
CA LYS A 91 -20.14 -1.33 2.11
C LYS A 91 -19.05 -2.11 1.38
N PRO A 92 -19.39 -3.12 0.57
CA PRO A 92 -18.41 -3.78 -0.26
C PRO A 92 -17.79 -2.79 -1.27
N PRO A 93 -16.47 -2.87 -1.52
CA PRO A 93 -15.81 -2.05 -2.52
C PRO A 93 -16.44 -2.25 -3.89
N GLY A 94 -16.74 -1.14 -4.57
CA GLY A 94 -17.27 -1.16 -5.93
C GLY A 94 -16.19 -1.45 -6.98
N ALA A 95 -16.57 -1.66 -8.24
CA ALA A 95 -15.61 -1.85 -9.32
C ALA A 95 -14.70 -0.63 -9.57
N SER A 96 -15.10 0.56 -9.12
CA SER A 96 -14.33 1.80 -9.17
C SER A 96 -13.65 2.15 -7.84
N SER A 97 -13.63 1.22 -6.88
CA SER A 97 -12.95 1.39 -5.59
C SER A 97 -11.44 1.50 -5.74
N ILE A 98 -10.78 1.92 -4.67
CA ILE A 98 -9.32 1.88 -4.64
C ILE A 98 -8.85 0.42 -4.55
N ALA A 99 -9.53 -0.42 -3.77
CA ALA A 99 -9.28 -1.86 -3.71
C ALA A 99 -9.27 -2.52 -5.09
N ALA A 100 -10.30 -2.24 -5.92
CA ALA A 100 -10.39 -2.78 -7.28
C ALA A 100 -9.25 -2.29 -8.18
N GLN A 101 -8.80 -1.04 -8.01
CA GLN A 101 -7.66 -0.50 -8.76
C GLN A 101 -6.34 -1.16 -8.34
N VAL A 102 -6.09 -1.30 -7.03
CA VAL A 102 -4.88 -1.98 -6.51
C VAL A 102 -4.85 -3.43 -6.98
N ARG A 103 -5.99 -4.13 -6.91
CA ARG A 103 -6.14 -5.50 -7.43
C ARG A 103 -5.82 -5.58 -8.92
N SER A 104 -6.38 -4.69 -9.74
CA SER A 104 -6.11 -4.70 -11.18
C SER A 104 -4.63 -4.49 -11.51
N ILE A 105 -3.94 -3.65 -10.75
CA ILE A 105 -2.49 -3.44 -10.90
C ILE A 105 -1.73 -4.69 -10.45
N ALA A 106 -2.10 -5.29 -9.31
CA ALA A 106 -1.48 -6.51 -8.81
C ALA A 106 -1.64 -7.69 -9.79
N GLU A 107 -2.85 -7.92 -10.32
CA GLU A 107 -3.12 -8.94 -11.34
C GLU A 107 -2.26 -8.72 -12.59
N ARG A 108 -2.07 -7.45 -13.00
CA ARG A 108 -1.18 -7.10 -14.11
C ARG A 108 0.29 -7.38 -13.78
N ASN A 109 0.73 -7.10 -12.55
CA ASN A 109 2.10 -7.37 -12.12
C ASN A 109 2.40 -8.86 -12.13
N GLU A 110 1.47 -9.68 -11.63
CA GLU A 110 1.56 -11.14 -11.67
C GLU A 110 1.60 -11.66 -13.12
N ALA A 111 0.74 -11.15 -14.00
CA ALA A 111 0.71 -11.53 -15.41
C ALA A 111 2.00 -11.18 -16.15
N LEU A 112 2.70 -10.12 -15.73
CA LEU A 112 3.99 -9.70 -16.27
C LEU A 112 5.18 -10.41 -15.59
N GLY A 113 4.94 -11.23 -14.57
CA GLY A 113 5.98 -11.89 -13.79
C GLY A 113 6.92 -10.91 -13.09
N LEU A 114 6.44 -9.70 -12.77
CA LEU A 114 7.22 -8.73 -12.02
C LEU A 114 7.40 -9.29 -10.60
N PRO A 115 8.65 -9.46 -10.12
CA PRO A 115 8.85 -9.97 -8.77
C PRO A 115 8.21 -8.99 -7.77
N PRO A 116 7.46 -9.48 -6.76
CA PRO A 116 7.16 -8.66 -5.60
C PRO A 116 8.49 -8.43 -4.90
N VAL A 117 9.19 -7.35 -5.26
CA VAL A 117 10.45 -7.02 -4.60
C VAL A 117 10.05 -6.60 -3.19
N SER A 118 10.20 -7.54 -2.25
CA SER A 118 9.98 -7.29 -0.83
C SER A 118 10.74 -6.00 -0.49
N ALA A 119 10.13 -5.11 0.29
CA ALA A 119 10.80 -3.88 0.74
C ALA A 119 12.10 -4.16 1.53
N ASP A 120 12.36 -5.43 1.88
CA ASP A 120 13.56 -5.97 2.52
C ASP A 120 14.61 -6.52 1.54
N ALA A 121 14.32 -6.57 0.24
CA ALA A 121 15.36 -6.71 -0.77
C ALA A 121 15.99 -5.33 -0.94
N GLU A 122 16.78 -4.93 0.07
CA GLU A 122 17.88 -4.00 -0.11
C GLU A 122 18.45 -4.28 -1.48
N ALA A 123 18.39 -3.27 -2.36
CA ALA A 123 18.90 -3.30 -3.72
C ALA A 123 20.04 -4.30 -3.78
N ALA A 124 19.84 -5.45 -4.43
CA ALA A 124 20.85 -6.49 -4.51
C ALA A 124 22.07 -5.83 -5.15
N PHE A 125 22.95 -5.31 -4.30
CA PHE A 125 24.19 -4.69 -4.69
C PHE A 125 24.93 -5.88 -5.26
N VAL A 126 24.95 -5.99 -6.59
CA VAL A 126 25.79 -6.98 -7.27
C VAL A 126 27.21 -6.65 -6.82
N THR A 127 27.68 -7.36 -5.81
CA THR A 127 29.03 -7.18 -5.31
C THR A 127 29.97 -7.87 -6.30
N LYS A 128 31.25 -7.48 -6.32
CA LYS A 128 32.27 -8.18 -7.12
C LYS A 128 32.32 -9.70 -6.80
N GLY A 129 31.82 -10.13 -5.63
CA GLY A 129 31.64 -11.52 -5.24
C GLY A 129 30.58 -12.25 -6.07
N ASP A 130 29.37 -11.70 -6.16
CA ASP A 130 28.27 -12.26 -6.96
C ASP A 130 28.61 -12.38 -8.45
N ALA A 131 29.29 -11.37 -9.01
CA ALA A 131 29.75 -11.42 -10.40
C ALA A 131 30.81 -12.52 -10.65
N ARG A 132 31.63 -12.83 -9.64
CA ARG A 132 32.63 -13.91 -9.72
C ARG A 132 31.99 -15.29 -9.61
N GLU A 133 30.94 -15.42 -8.81
CA GLU A 133 30.17 -16.65 -8.69
C GLU A 133 29.40 -16.95 -9.98
N ALA A 134 28.76 -15.93 -10.57
CA ALA A 134 28.11 -16.03 -11.88
C ALA A 134 29.10 -16.42 -13.00
N GLN A 135 30.33 -15.88 -12.99
CA GLN A 135 31.38 -16.29 -13.92
C GLN A 135 31.79 -17.75 -13.74
N HIS A 136 31.87 -18.25 -12.50
CA HIS A 136 32.24 -19.63 -12.23
C HIS A 136 31.14 -20.60 -12.69
N ALA A 137 29.88 -20.22 -12.48
CA ALA A 137 28.72 -20.97 -12.97
C ALA A 137 28.66 -20.97 -14.51
N GLU A 138 28.80 -19.81 -15.16
CA GLU A 138 28.82 -19.70 -16.63
C GLU A 138 30.02 -20.44 -17.24
N ALA A 139 31.21 -20.38 -16.63
CA ALA A 139 32.37 -21.13 -17.10
C ALA A 139 32.20 -22.64 -16.99
N THR A 140 31.47 -23.13 -15.97
CA THR A 140 31.17 -24.56 -15.83
C THR A 140 30.21 -25.03 -16.93
N ILE A 141 29.23 -24.19 -17.29
CA ILE A 141 28.24 -24.49 -18.34
C ILE A 141 28.85 -24.44 -19.75
N TYR A 142 29.82 -23.57 -19.99
CA TYR A 142 30.45 -23.37 -21.31
C TYR A 142 31.84 -24.00 -21.48
N GLY A 143 32.24 -24.92 -20.60
CA GLY A 143 33.49 -25.69 -20.74
C GLY A 143 34.77 -24.88 -20.52
N GLY A 144 34.73 -23.86 -19.67
CA GLY A 144 35.89 -23.07 -19.25
C GLY A 144 36.13 -21.77 -20.02
N GLN A 145 35.29 -21.43 -21.01
CA GLN A 145 35.40 -20.16 -21.76
C GLN A 145 34.12 -19.33 -21.61
N ASN A 146 34.24 -18.20 -20.90
CA ASN A 146 33.14 -17.27 -20.72
C ASN A 146 32.92 -16.44 -22.00
N PRO A 147 31.73 -16.43 -22.63
CA PRO A 147 31.51 -15.74 -23.89
C PRO A 147 31.67 -14.21 -23.76
N ARG A 148 32.37 -13.59 -24.74
CA ARG A 148 32.47 -12.12 -24.85
C ARG A 148 31.07 -11.55 -25.09
N GLY A 149 30.50 -10.91 -24.08
CA GLY A 149 29.15 -10.32 -24.11
C GLY A 149 28.07 -11.10 -23.36
N GLY A 150 28.42 -12.20 -22.67
CA GLY A 150 27.52 -12.94 -21.77
C GLY A 150 27.10 -12.14 -20.53
N MET A 151 26.19 -12.71 -19.72
CA MET A 151 25.61 -12.04 -18.55
C MET A 151 26.68 -11.52 -17.59
N ALA A 152 27.73 -12.31 -17.32
CA ALA A 152 28.88 -11.88 -16.52
C ALA A 152 29.63 -10.66 -17.07
N ALA A 153 29.76 -10.51 -18.39
CA ALA A 153 30.42 -9.37 -19.00
C ALA A 153 29.59 -8.09 -18.86
N GLN A 154 28.26 -8.23 -18.94
CA GLN A 154 27.33 -7.12 -18.71
C GLN A 154 27.30 -6.70 -17.24
N MET A 155 27.33 -7.67 -16.31
CA MET A 155 27.40 -7.39 -14.87
C MET A 155 28.72 -6.69 -14.47
N GLN A 156 29.86 -7.10 -15.03
CA GLN A 156 31.14 -6.40 -14.82
C GLN A 156 31.12 -4.98 -15.38
N SER A 157 30.53 -4.78 -16.57
CA SER A 157 30.43 -3.46 -17.17
C SER A 157 29.50 -2.51 -16.39
N ALA A 158 28.44 -3.05 -15.78
CA ALA A 158 27.57 -2.30 -14.87
C ALA A 158 28.29 -1.94 -13.55
N ALA A 159 29.06 -2.89 -12.99
CA ALA A 159 29.84 -2.66 -11.78
C ALA A 159 30.97 -1.62 -11.98
N ASP A 160 31.66 -1.66 -13.12
CA ASP A 160 32.75 -0.72 -13.44
C ASP A 160 32.24 0.73 -13.59
N LYS A 161 31.07 0.90 -14.22
CA LYS A 161 30.41 2.22 -14.33
C LYS A 161 30.03 2.81 -12.97
N LEU A 162 29.58 1.97 -12.03
CA LEU A 162 29.24 2.38 -10.67
C LEU A 162 30.49 2.75 -9.84
N GLU A 163 31.59 2.02 -9.98
CA GLU A 163 32.86 2.35 -9.32
C GLU A 163 33.46 3.66 -9.87
N HIS A 164 33.32 3.91 -11.17
CA HIS A 164 33.75 5.16 -11.78
C HIS A 164 32.93 6.36 -11.28
N ALA A 165 31.61 6.20 -11.12
CA ALA A 165 30.75 7.25 -10.58
C ALA A 165 31.05 7.58 -9.10
N ARG A 166 31.41 6.57 -8.30
CA ARG A 166 31.74 6.74 -6.87
C ARG A 166 33.12 7.36 -6.61
N ARG A 167 33.98 7.47 -7.62
CA ARG A 167 35.31 8.11 -7.53
C ARG A 167 35.28 9.63 -7.75
N TRP A 168 34.16 10.18 -8.23
CA TRP A 168 33.97 11.61 -8.50
C TRP A 168 32.95 12.28 -7.56
N ILE A 169 32.76 11.73 -6.36
CA ILE A 169 32.00 12.32 -5.24
C ILE A 169 32.95 12.51 -4.06
#